data_AF-A0A2S9FJN2-F1
#
_entry.id   AF-A0A2S9FJN2-F1
#
_cell.length_a   1.000
_cell.length_b   1.000
_cell.length_c   1.000
_cell.angle_alpha   90.00
_cell.angle_beta   90.00
_cell.angle_gamma   90.00
#
_symmetry.space_group_name_H-M   'P 1'
#
loop_
_entity.id
_entity.type
_entity.pdbx_description
1 polymer ?
#
loop_
_entity_poly.entity_id
_entity_poly.type
_entity_poly.pdbx_seq_one_letter_code
_entity_poly.pdbx_strand_id
1 'polypeptide(L)' 'MAQRYEAPGLASRIFNNTIRRLAELGISIQGSTAVRVRGRTTGRLRGVVVNLLEIGGRRYLVSPRGNT' A
#
# COMPACT_ATOMS: atom_id res chain seq x y z
N MET A 1 -13.65 -14.90 16.16
CA MET A 1 -14.24 -14.15 15.02
C MET A 1 -13.48 -14.50 13.76
N ALA A 2 -14.12 -15.10 12.76
CA ALA A 2 -13.45 -15.37 11.48
C ALA A 2 -13.29 -14.06 10.72
N GLN A 3 -12.05 -13.62 10.45
CA GLN A 3 -11.80 -12.45 9.60
C GLN A 3 -12.28 -12.78 8.18
N ARG A 4 -13.38 -12.15 7.75
CA ARG A 4 -13.86 -12.23 6.38
C ARG A 4 -12.93 -11.38 5.50
N TYR A 5 -12.13 -12.05 4.67
CA TYR A 5 -11.30 -11.39 3.67
C TYR A 5 -12.17 -10.92 2.50
N GLU A 6 -12.40 -9.62 2.41
CA GLU A 6 -13.04 -8.96 1.28
C GLU A 6 -12.00 -8.82 0.14
N ALA A 7 -12.03 -9.76 -0.80
CA ALA A 7 -11.11 -9.75 -1.93
C ALA A 7 -11.37 -8.52 -2.83
N PRO A 8 -10.32 -7.84 -3.30
CA PRO A 8 -10.49 -6.66 -4.15
C PRO A 8 -11.08 -7.04 -5.51
N GLY A 9 -12.26 -6.49 -5.79
CA GLY A 9 -12.93 -6.56 -7.08
C GLY A 9 -12.18 -5.80 -8.18
N LEU A 10 -12.66 -5.94 -9.42
CA LEU A 10 -11.99 -5.41 -10.61
C LEU A 10 -11.85 -3.88 -10.57
N ALA A 11 -12.90 -3.17 -10.14
CA ALA A 11 -12.88 -1.73 -9.93
C ALA A 11 -11.82 -1.29 -8.91
N SER A 12 -11.72 -2.00 -7.77
CA SER A 12 -10.71 -1.73 -6.75
C SER A 12 -9.28 -1.90 -7.29
N ARG A 13 -9.06 -2.89 -8.16
CA ARG A 13 -7.74 -3.12 -8.79
C ARG A 13 -7.37 -1.98 -9.76
N ILE A 14 -8.33 -1.51 -10.57
CA ILE A 14 -8.10 -0.39 -11.49
C ILE A 14 -7.79 0.88 -10.70
N PHE A 15 -8.61 1.21 -9.70
CA PHE A 15 -8.40 2.37 -8.84
C PHE A 15 -7.01 2.35 -8.18
N ASN A 16 -6.64 1.22 -7.55
CA ASN A 16 -5.32 1.08 -6.92
C ASN A 16 -4.17 1.25 -7.91
N ASN A 17 -4.31 0.79 -9.17
CA ASN A 17 -3.28 0.96 -10.19
C ASN A 17 -3.16 2.42 -10.65
N THR A 18 -4.27 3.15 -10.77
CA THR A 18 -4.27 4.59 -11.07
C THR A 18 -3.59 5.38 -9.96
N ILE A 19 -3.97 5.15 -8.71
CA ILE A 19 -3.34 5.78 -7.54
C ILE A 19 -1.85 5.46 -7.48
N ARG A 20 -1.47 4.21 -7.78
CA ARG A 20 -0.05 3.82 -7.86
C ARG A 20 0.71 4.63 -8.90
N ARG A 21 0.16 4.80 -10.11
CA ARG A 21 0.80 5.60 -11.16
C ARG A 21 0.95 7.07 -10.76
N LEU A 22 -0.07 7.65 -10.14
CA LEU A 22 -0.01 9.03 -9.64
C LEU A 22 1.08 9.19 -8.57
N ALA A 23 1.16 8.26 -7.62
CA ALA A 23 2.19 8.30 -6.59
C ALA A 23 3.61 8.06 -7.16
N GLU A 24 3.77 7.19 -8.16
CA GLU A 24 5.04 7.01 -8.88
C GLU A 24 5.45 8.28 -9.66
N LEU A 25 4.50 9.12 -10.06
CA LEU A 25 4.70 10.43 -10.68
C LEU A 25 4.90 11.57 -9.67
N GLY A 26 4.95 11.28 -8.37
CA GLY A 26 5.14 12.27 -7.30
C GLY A 26 3.84 12.97 -6.84
N ILE A 27 2.68 12.55 -7.37
CA ILE A 27 1.37 13.06 -6.95
C ILE A 27 0.91 12.22 -5.75
N SER A 28 1.26 12.67 -4.55
CA SER A 28 0.81 12.07 -3.29
C SER A 28 -0.57 12.61 -2.91
N ILE A 29 -1.52 11.72 -2.66
CA ILE A 29 -2.83 12.08 -2.10
C ILE A 29 -2.75 11.93 -0.58
N GLN A 30 -2.91 13.04 0.16
CA GLN A 30 -3.01 13.05 1.63
C GLN A 30 -1.89 12.32 2.39
N GLY A 31 -0.61 12.58 2.07
CA GLY A 31 0.52 12.01 2.82
C GLY A 31 0.90 10.58 2.42
N SER A 32 0.33 10.06 1.34
CA SER A 32 0.69 8.75 0.79
C SER A 32 2.15 8.73 0.29
N THR A 33 2.91 7.73 0.74
CA THR A 33 4.29 7.51 0.38
C THR A 33 4.41 6.29 -0.52
N ALA A 34 5.13 6.42 -1.63
CA ALA A 34 5.48 5.29 -2.48
C ALA A 34 6.71 4.56 -1.88
N VAL A 35 6.51 3.31 -1.46
CA VAL A 35 7.57 2.44 -0.92
C VAL A 35 7.84 1.31 -1.89
N ARG A 36 9.11 0.96 -2.10
CA ARG A 36 9.49 -0.25 -2.83
C ARG A 36 9.86 -1.34 -1.84
N VAL A 37 9.13 -2.46 -1.88
CA VAL A 37 9.41 -3.63 -1.04
C VAL A 37 9.82 -4.80 -1.91
N ARG A 38 10.68 -5.67 -1.38
CA ARG A 38 11.05 -6.92 -2.03
C ARG A 38 10.02 -7.99 -1.68
N GLY A 39 9.41 -8.63 -2.67
CA GLY A 39 8.45 -9.71 -2.42
C GLY A 39 9.14 -10.90 -1.73
N ARG A 40 8.62 -11.34 -0.57
CA ARG A 40 9.20 -12.44 0.24
C ARG A 40 9.41 -13.73 -0.58
N THR A 41 8.42 -14.11 -1.39
CA THR A 41 8.48 -15.37 -2.17
C THR A 41 9.18 -15.20 -3.51
N THR A 42 8.91 -14.11 -4.23
CA THR A 42 9.37 -13.95 -5.63
C THR A 42 10.64 -13.12 -5.77
N GLY A 43 11.08 -12.44 -4.71
CA GLY A 43 12.22 -11.53 -4.74
C GLY A 43 12.04 -10.26 -5.60
N ARG A 44 10.92 -10.14 -6.34
CA ARG A 44 10.66 -9.01 -7.23
C ARG A 44 10.35 -7.74 -6.41
N LEU A 45 10.88 -6.62 -6.86
CA LEU A 45 10.51 -5.31 -6.30
C LEU A 45 9.05 -5.00 -6.64
N ARG A 46 8.29 -4.59 -5.63
CA ARG A 46 6.90 -4.16 -5.74
C ARG A 46 6.80 -2.74 -5.19
N GLY A 47 6.31 -1.82 -6.01
CA GLY A 47 5.91 -0.49 -5.57
C GLY A 47 4.55 -0.56 -4.90
N VAL A 48 4.45 -0.08 -3.66
CA VAL A 48 3.21 0.03 -2.91
C VAL A 48 3.04 1.46 -2.43
N VAL A 49 1.80 1.96 -2.53
CA VAL A 49 1.43 3.27 -2.00
C VAL A 49 0.75 3.04 -0.67
N VAL A 50 1.31 3.64 0.37
CA VAL A 50 0.91 3.43 1.76
C VAL A 50 0.90 4.77 2.46
N ASN A 51 -0.01 4.95 3.42
CA ASN A 51 0.07 6.12 4.29
C ASN A 51 1.05 5.83 5.42
N LEU A 52 1.99 6.74 5.67
CA LEU A 52 2.89 6.64 6.81
C LEU A 52 2.20 7.23 8.03
N LEU A 53 2.08 6.45 9.09
CA LEU A 53 1.61 6.92 10.37
C LEU A 53 2.81 7.41 11.18
N GLU A 54 2.81 8.68 11.58
CA GLU A 54 3.86 9.24 12.43
C GLU A 54 3.39 9.33 13.88
N ILE A 55 4.15 8.72 14.80
CA ILE A 55 3.88 8.77 16.25
C ILE A 55 5.21 9.03 16.96
N GLY A 56 5.31 10.15 17.67
CA GLY A 56 6.50 10.51 18.44
C GLY A 56 7.78 10.58 17.61
N GLY A 57 7.71 11.10 16.38
CA GLY A 57 8.84 11.21 15.45
C GLY A 57 9.26 9.89 14.78
N ARG A 58 8.54 8.80 15.02
CA ARG A 58 8.76 7.49 14.36
C ARG A 58 7.69 7.26 13.31
N ARG A 59 8.10 6.76 12.14
CA ARG A 59 7.23 6.48 11.01
C ARG A 59 6.90 4.99 10.95
N TYR A 60 5.61 4.69 10.83
CA TYR A 60 5.07 3.33 10.82
C TYR A 60 4.32 3.07 9.52
N LEU A 61 4.47 1.85 9.02
CA LEU A 61 3.65 1.32 7.94
C LEU A 61 2.48 0.55 8.56
N VAL A 62 1.26 0.92 8.19
CA VAL A 62 0.05 0.25 8.66
C VAL A 62 -0.41 -0.74 7.60
N SER A 63 -0.57 -2.01 7.98
CA SER A 63 -1.24 -3.01 7.14
C SER A 63 -2.68 -3.22 7.62
N PRO A 64 -3.66 -2.47 7.09
CA PRO A 64 -5.05 -2.58 7.55
C PRO A 64 -5.67 -3.96 7.27
N ARG A 65 -5.08 -4.73 6.34
CA ARG A 65 -5.51 -6.09 6.00
C ARG A 65 -4.79 -7.19 6.81
N GLY A 66 -4.02 -6.83 7.82
CA GLY A 66 -3.26 -7.78 8.65
C GLY A 66 -1.92 -8.20 8.04
N ASN A 67 -1.33 -9.29 8.53
CA ASN A 67 -0.02 -9.76 8.09
C ASN A 67 -0.11 -10.40 6.69
N THR A 68 0.84 -10.04 5.81
CA THR A 68 1.01 -10.62 4.46
C THR A 68 2.40 -11.25 4.34
#